data_AF-A0A6J1EQ08-F1
#
_entry.id   AF-A0A6J1EQ08-F1
#
_cell.length_a   1.000
_cell.length_b   1.000
_cell.length_c   1.000
_cell.angle_alpha   90.00
_cell.angle_beta   90.00
_cell.angle_gamma   90.00
#
_symmetry.space_group_name_H-M   'P 1'
#
loop_
_entity.id
_entity.type
_entity.pdbx_description
1 polymer ?
#
loop_
_entity_poly.entity_id
_entity_poly.type
_entity_poly.pdbx_seq_one_letter_code
_entity_poly.pdbx_strand_id
1 'polypeptide(L)'
;MWTQTLPIMATFMATFIFFLALTNAQNAPGDYLALHNRARAQVGVGPMQWSNTVAAYAQAYAEKRKGDCAMIHSTGPYGENIAAGYYPEFTGADAVKLWANEKALYDHASNKCMGGECGHYTQMVWRSSVRLGCARVPCKANS
;
A
#
# COMPACT_ATOMS: atom_id res chain seq x y z
N MET A 1 -44.74 28.41 -0.66
CA MET A 1 -43.95 27.59 0.28
C MET A 1 -43.19 26.52 -0.51
N TRP A 2 -42.19 26.91 -1.32
CA TRP A 2 -41.38 25.99 -2.14
C TRP A 2 -40.04 26.65 -2.52
N THR A 3 -39.18 26.96 -1.55
CA THR A 3 -37.83 27.51 -1.85
C THR A 3 -36.71 26.96 -0.96
N GLN A 4 -36.96 25.95 -0.11
CA GLN A 4 -35.96 25.46 0.86
C GLN A 4 -35.33 24.09 0.55
N THR A 5 -35.70 23.39 -0.53
CA THR A 5 -35.22 22.02 -0.80
C THR A 5 -33.89 21.96 -1.56
N LEU A 6 -33.52 22.99 -2.32
CA LEU A 6 -32.28 23.06 -3.11
C LEU A 6 -30.97 23.07 -2.27
N PRO A 7 -30.82 23.86 -1.18
CA PRO A 7 -29.56 23.89 -0.43
C PRO A 7 -29.30 22.61 0.37
N ILE A 8 -30.36 21.90 0.77
CA ILE A 8 -30.25 20.64 1.53
C ILE A 8 -29.80 19.48 0.63
N MET A 9 -30.26 19.44 -0.63
CA MET A 9 -29.76 18.43 -1.60
C MET A 9 -28.29 18.69 -2.01
N ALA A 10 -27.89 19.95 -2.14
CA ALA A 10 -26.51 20.30 -2.49
C ALA A 10 -25.52 19.95 -1.38
N THR A 11 -25.88 20.11 -0.10
CA THR A 11 -25.04 19.70 1.04
C THR A 11 -24.94 18.19 1.19
N PHE A 12 -26.04 17.44 0.96
CA PHE A 12 -26.01 15.96 0.93
C PHE A 12 -25.17 15.41 -0.22
N MET A 13 -25.21 16.02 -1.41
CA MET A 13 -24.34 15.62 -2.53
C MET A 13 -22.87 15.97 -2.25
N ALA A 14 -22.58 17.14 -1.68
CA ALA A 14 -21.22 17.55 -1.34
C ALA A 14 -20.58 16.65 -0.26
N THR A 15 -21.34 16.24 0.76
CA THR A 15 -20.83 15.31 1.78
C THR A 15 -20.61 13.91 1.21
N PHE A 16 -21.51 13.42 0.35
CA PHE A 16 -21.36 12.11 -0.31
C PHE A 16 -20.14 12.06 -1.26
N ILE A 17 -19.89 13.14 -2.02
CA ILE A 17 -18.69 13.28 -2.86
C ILE A 17 -17.41 13.34 -2.00
N PHE A 18 -17.46 14.00 -0.84
CA PHE A 18 -16.31 14.06 0.09
C PHE A 18 -16.00 12.69 0.71
N PHE A 19 -17.01 11.88 1.06
CA PHE A 19 -16.81 10.50 1.51
C PHE A 19 -16.26 9.59 0.41
N LEU A 20 -16.71 9.73 -0.85
CA LEU A 20 -16.16 9.00 -2.00
C LEU A 20 -14.71 9.42 -2.33
N ALA A 21 -14.33 10.67 -2.07
CA ALA A 21 -12.96 11.14 -2.26
C ALA A 21 -12.01 10.60 -1.16
N LEU A 22 -12.48 10.50 0.09
CA LEU A 22 -11.70 9.93 1.20
C LEU A 22 -11.41 8.42 1.04
N THR A 23 -12.31 7.66 0.40
CA THR A 23 -12.10 6.22 0.15
C THR A 23 -11.12 5.94 -1.00
N ASN A 24 -10.90 6.89 -1.91
CA ASN A 24 -9.91 6.76 -2.98
C ASN A 24 -8.47 7.10 -2.53
N ALA A 25 -8.30 7.76 -1.38
CA ALA A 25 -7.01 8.20 -0.82
C ALA A 25 -6.26 7.11 -0.01
N GLN A 26 -6.47 5.83 -0.34
CA GLN A 26 -5.80 4.71 0.35
C GLN A 26 -5.13 3.72 -0.60
N ASN A 27 -5.21 3.98 -1.91
CA ASN A 27 -4.67 3.15 -2.98
C ASN A 27 -3.93 3.97 -4.06
N ALA A 28 -3.77 5.28 -3.86
CA ALA A 28 -3.05 6.14 -4.79
C ALA A 28 -1.53 6.00 -4.59
N PRO A 29 -0.71 6.29 -5.63
CA PRO A 29 0.75 6.30 -5.53
C PRO A 29 1.29 7.05 -4.30
N GLY A 30 0.66 8.18 -3.97
CA GLY A 30 1.04 9.01 -2.82
C GLY A 30 0.89 8.29 -1.48
N ASP A 31 -0.11 7.42 -1.34
CA ASP A 31 -0.41 6.74 -0.06
C ASP A 31 0.67 5.70 0.27
N TYR A 32 1.03 4.88 -0.73
CA TYR A 32 2.14 3.93 -0.60
C TYR A 32 3.44 4.66 -0.28
N LEU A 33 3.76 5.68 -1.09
CA LEU A 33 5.04 6.38 -1.00
C LEU A 33 5.19 7.12 0.33
N ALA A 34 4.14 7.81 0.79
CA ALA A 34 4.16 8.54 2.05
C ALA A 34 4.38 7.60 3.24
N LEU A 35 3.72 6.44 3.28
CA LEU A 35 3.86 5.47 4.36
C LEU A 35 5.26 4.80 4.36
N HIS A 36 5.80 4.45 3.20
CA HIS A 36 7.18 3.97 3.09
C HIS A 36 8.18 5.03 3.56
N ASN A 37 8.04 6.26 3.09
CA ASN A 37 8.96 7.35 3.45
C ASN A 37 8.84 7.73 4.94
N ARG A 38 7.66 7.61 5.54
CA ARG A 38 7.49 7.74 7.00
C ARG A 38 8.27 6.66 7.75
N ALA A 39 8.19 5.39 7.34
CA ALA A 39 8.94 4.31 7.98
C ALA A 39 10.47 4.51 7.84
N ARG A 40 10.94 4.93 6.66
CA ARG A 40 12.36 5.22 6.38
C ARG A 40 12.90 6.39 7.20
N ALA A 41 12.12 7.48 7.32
CA ALA A 41 12.50 8.65 8.11
C ALA A 41 12.70 8.32 9.59
N GLN A 42 11.89 7.42 10.16
CA GLN A 42 12.02 7.00 11.56
C GLN A 42 13.35 6.30 11.90
N VAL A 43 14.10 5.86 10.89
CA VAL A 43 15.37 5.14 11.05
C VAL A 43 16.52 5.78 10.25
N GLY A 44 16.39 7.06 9.87
CA GLY A 44 17.46 7.80 9.20
C GLY A 44 17.82 7.27 7.80
N VAL A 45 16.85 6.66 7.11
CA VAL A 45 17.01 6.21 5.73
C VAL A 45 16.35 7.24 4.80
N GLY A 46 17.06 7.65 3.74
CA GLY A 46 16.58 8.66 2.80
C GLY A 46 15.32 8.23 2.03
N PRO A 47 14.47 9.15 1.57
CA PRO A 47 13.18 8.82 0.95
C PRO A 47 13.35 8.14 -0.42
N MET A 48 12.35 7.33 -0.78
CA MET A 48 12.14 6.82 -2.13
C MET A 48 11.35 7.82 -2.99
N GLN A 49 11.41 7.63 -4.29
CA GLN A 49 10.55 8.31 -5.27
C GLN A 49 9.66 7.29 -5.99
N TRP A 50 8.45 7.70 -6.36
CA TRP A 50 7.57 6.85 -7.16
C TRP A 50 8.18 6.59 -8.55
N SER A 51 8.02 5.38 -9.05
CA SER A 51 8.44 4.97 -10.39
C SER A 51 7.27 4.30 -11.10
N ASN A 52 6.79 4.94 -12.16
CA ASN A 52 5.74 4.38 -13.02
C ASN A 52 6.16 3.06 -13.66
N THR A 53 7.46 2.86 -13.92
CA THR A 53 8.00 1.59 -14.44
C THR A 53 7.85 0.46 -13.42
N VAL A 54 8.18 0.71 -12.15
CA VAL A 54 8.05 -0.31 -11.09
C VAL A 54 6.57 -0.56 -10.77
N ALA A 55 5.73 0.49 -10.81
CA ALA A 55 4.29 0.36 -10.60
C ALA A 55 3.63 -0.46 -11.72
N ALA A 56 4.01 -0.24 -12.98
CA ALA A 56 3.54 -1.04 -14.10
C ALA A 56 3.97 -2.51 -13.98
N TYR A 57 5.20 -2.77 -13.50
CA TYR A 57 5.65 -4.12 -13.20
C TYR A 57 4.80 -4.79 -12.10
N ALA A 58 4.58 -4.08 -10.98
CA ALA A 58 3.75 -4.57 -9.88
C ALA A 58 2.31 -4.85 -10.32
N GLN A 59 1.72 -3.97 -11.15
CA GLN A 59 0.38 -4.18 -11.71
C GLN A 59 0.34 -5.45 -12.56
N ALA A 60 1.27 -5.60 -13.51
CA ALA A 60 1.31 -6.77 -14.38
C ALA A 60 1.46 -8.08 -13.58
N TYR A 61 2.26 -8.05 -12.51
CA TYR A 61 2.44 -9.22 -11.65
C TYR A 61 1.20 -9.54 -10.81
N ALA A 62 0.57 -8.52 -10.20
CA ALA A 62 -0.67 -8.68 -9.46
C ALA A 62 -1.81 -9.21 -10.36
N GLU A 63 -1.91 -8.70 -11.59
CA GLU A 63 -2.85 -9.20 -12.61
C GLU A 63 -2.61 -10.68 -12.98
N LYS A 64 -1.35 -11.12 -13.02
CA LYS A 64 -0.98 -12.53 -13.24
C LYS A 64 -1.46 -13.43 -12.10
N ARG A 65 -1.44 -12.93 -10.86
CA ARG A 65 -1.83 -13.66 -9.64
C ARG A 65 -3.31 -13.58 -9.30
N LYS A 66 -4.10 -12.69 -9.91
CA LYS A 66 -5.52 -12.50 -9.54
C LYS A 66 -6.39 -13.75 -9.63
N GLY A 67 -5.97 -14.78 -10.36
CA GLY A 67 -6.71 -16.02 -10.54
C GLY A 67 -6.54 -17.04 -9.41
N ASP A 68 -5.39 -17.04 -8.72
CA ASP A 68 -5.09 -17.94 -7.61
C ASP A 68 -4.85 -17.21 -6.28
N CYS A 69 -4.58 -15.90 -6.34
CA CYS A 69 -4.13 -15.04 -5.26
C CYS A 69 -3.04 -15.64 -4.36
N ALA A 70 -2.20 -16.49 -4.97
CA ALA A 70 -1.13 -17.14 -4.27
C ALA A 70 -0.05 -16.10 -3.90
N MET A 71 0.34 -16.13 -2.63
CA MET A 71 1.36 -15.26 -2.04
C MET A 71 2.77 -15.73 -2.40
N ILE A 72 3.10 -15.65 -3.70
CA ILE A 72 4.37 -16.11 -4.25
C ILE A 72 5.07 -14.94 -4.94
N HIS A 73 6.35 -14.78 -4.64
CA HIS A 73 7.19 -13.73 -5.22
C HIS A 73 7.42 -13.90 -6.72
N SER A 74 7.59 -12.78 -7.43
CA SER A 74 7.75 -12.75 -8.90
C SER A 74 9.08 -13.30 -9.42
N THR A 75 10.07 -13.45 -8.54
CA THR A 75 11.49 -13.70 -8.87
C THR A 75 12.02 -12.74 -9.94
N GLY A 76 11.46 -11.53 -9.99
CA GLY A 76 11.81 -10.50 -10.94
C GLY A 76 13.09 -9.73 -10.58
N PRO A 77 13.40 -8.66 -11.34
CA PRO A 77 14.61 -7.88 -11.13
C PRO A 77 14.50 -6.87 -9.97
N TYR A 78 13.36 -6.78 -9.29
CA TYR A 78 13.10 -5.82 -8.21
C TYR A 78 12.97 -6.53 -6.87
N GLY A 79 13.33 -5.84 -5.78
CA GLY A 79 12.88 -6.22 -4.45
C GLY A 79 11.34 -6.11 -4.36
N GLU A 80 10.71 -6.95 -3.55
CA GLU A 80 9.26 -7.13 -3.59
C GLU A 80 8.68 -7.42 -2.20
N ASN A 81 7.59 -6.73 -1.88
CA ASN A 81 6.68 -7.10 -0.79
C ASN A 81 5.32 -7.45 -1.40
N ILE A 82 4.66 -8.46 -0.85
CA ILE A 82 3.33 -8.89 -1.25
C ILE A 82 2.40 -8.91 -0.03
N ALA A 83 1.12 -8.66 -0.26
CA ALA A 83 0.08 -8.73 0.77
C ALA A 83 -1.23 -9.17 0.13
N ALA A 84 -2.04 -9.89 0.91
CA ALA A 84 -3.41 -10.23 0.56
C ALA A 84 -4.32 -9.95 1.76
N GLY A 85 -5.57 -9.60 1.49
CA GLY A 85 -6.59 -9.34 2.49
C GLY A 85 -7.97 -9.24 1.86
N TYR A 86 -9.00 -9.10 2.70
CA TYR A 86 -10.39 -9.11 2.25
C TYR A 86 -10.73 -7.90 1.35
N TYR A 87 -11.45 -8.17 0.26
CA TYR A 87 -11.91 -7.15 -0.68
C TYR A 87 -13.40 -6.82 -0.42
N PRO A 88 -13.83 -5.54 -0.50
CA PRO A 88 -13.07 -4.37 -0.93
C PRO A 88 -12.21 -3.68 0.14
N GLU A 89 -12.27 -4.11 1.40
CA GLU A 89 -11.80 -3.35 2.57
C GLU A 89 -10.27 -3.19 2.66
N PHE A 90 -9.49 -4.17 2.22
CA PHE A 90 -8.04 -4.22 2.48
C PHE A 90 -7.20 -3.29 1.59
N THR A 91 -6.96 -2.05 1.99
CA THR A 91 -6.33 -1.08 1.09
C THR A 91 -4.82 -1.27 0.91
N GLY A 92 -4.26 -0.63 -0.11
CA GLY A 92 -2.82 -0.53 -0.29
C GLY A 92 -2.13 0.10 0.92
N ALA A 93 -2.73 1.12 1.52
CA ALA A 93 -2.26 1.70 2.77
C ALA A 93 -2.22 0.68 3.92
N ASP A 94 -3.17 -0.24 3.99
CA ASP A 94 -3.20 -1.28 5.02
C ASP A 94 -2.11 -2.32 4.83
N ALA A 95 -1.82 -2.71 3.58
CA ALA A 95 -0.66 -3.54 3.26
C ALA A 95 0.66 -2.90 3.73
N VAL A 96 0.86 -1.59 3.46
CA VAL A 96 2.08 -0.90 3.90
C VAL A 96 2.17 -0.79 5.42
N LYS A 97 1.04 -0.57 6.12
CA LYS A 97 1.01 -0.59 7.59
C LYS A 97 1.34 -1.97 8.16
N LEU A 98 0.80 -3.04 7.56
CA LEU A 98 1.08 -4.42 7.94
C LEU A 98 2.59 -4.69 7.88
N TRP A 99 3.23 -4.36 6.77
CA TRP A 99 4.68 -4.49 6.60
C TRP A 99 5.46 -3.60 7.58
N ALA A 100 5.03 -2.36 7.79
CA ALA A 100 5.69 -1.44 8.71
C ALA A 100 5.63 -1.91 10.18
N ASN A 101 4.57 -2.61 10.56
CA ASN A 101 4.38 -3.11 11.93
C ASN A 101 5.40 -4.19 12.31
N GLU A 102 6.01 -4.88 11.34
CA GLU A 102 7.12 -5.81 11.61
C GLU A 102 8.37 -5.10 12.17
N LYS A 103 8.41 -3.76 12.19
CA LYS A 103 9.42 -2.99 12.93
C LYS A 103 9.57 -3.45 14.38
N ALA A 104 8.46 -3.82 15.03
CA ALA A 104 8.49 -4.31 16.41
C ALA A 104 9.25 -5.65 16.55
N LEU A 105 9.42 -6.37 15.45
CA LEU A 105 10.11 -7.65 15.35
C LEU A 105 11.53 -7.51 14.81
N TYR A 106 12.06 -6.31 14.57
CA TYR A 106 13.40 -6.11 14.03
C TYR A 106 14.30 -5.34 14.97
N ASP A 107 15.43 -5.94 15.33
CA ASP A 107 16.49 -5.28 16.08
C ASP A 107 17.54 -4.70 15.12
N HIS A 108 17.60 -3.36 15.08
CA HIS A 108 18.56 -2.61 14.27
C HIS A 108 20.00 -2.78 14.76
N ALA A 109 20.22 -3.02 16.06
CA ALA A 109 21.57 -3.15 16.61
C ALA A 109 22.24 -4.45 16.17
N SER A 110 21.51 -5.56 16.21
CA SER A 110 22.01 -6.86 15.75
C SER A 110 21.73 -7.17 14.29
N ASN A 111 20.92 -6.36 13.61
CA ASN A 111 20.46 -6.57 12.23
C ASN A 111 19.74 -7.93 12.07
N LYS A 112 18.79 -8.23 12.98
CA LYS A 112 18.08 -9.51 13.01
C LYS A 112 16.59 -9.33 13.29
N CYS A 113 15.79 -10.26 12.78
CA CYS A 113 14.41 -10.42 13.23
C CYS A 113 14.39 -11.13 14.59
N MET A 114 13.72 -10.52 15.56
CA MET A 114 13.55 -11.00 16.93
C MET A 114 12.09 -11.42 17.11
N GLY A 115 11.84 -12.74 17.12
CA GLY A 115 10.50 -13.27 17.45
C GLY A 115 9.51 -13.35 16.28
N GLY A 116 9.98 -13.34 15.03
CA GLY A 116 9.13 -13.55 13.86
C GLY A 116 9.81 -13.15 12.55
N GLU A 117 9.01 -13.03 11.50
CA GLU A 117 9.46 -12.52 10.21
C GLU A 117 9.42 -10.99 10.20
N CYS A 118 10.46 -10.39 9.62
CA CYS A 118 10.57 -8.94 9.46
C CYS A 118 11.07 -8.55 8.05
N GLY A 119 10.92 -9.47 7.10
CA GLY A 119 11.38 -9.33 5.73
C GLY A 119 10.72 -8.14 5.01
N HIS A 120 9.43 -7.91 5.26
CA HIS A 120 8.73 -6.81 4.62
C HIS A 120 9.20 -5.46 5.17
N TYR A 121 9.35 -5.33 6.49
CA TYR A 121 9.88 -4.11 7.08
C TYR A 121 11.30 -3.81 6.60
N THR A 122 12.19 -4.80 6.62
CA THR A 122 13.57 -4.61 6.16
C THR A 122 13.64 -4.21 4.69
N GLN A 123 12.76 -4.74 3.83
CA GLN A 123 12.64 -4.27 2.45
C GLN A 123 12.17 -2.81 2.36
N MET A 124 11.21 -2.37 3.19
CA MET A 124 10.75 -0.97 3.20
C MET A 124 11.87 0.01 3.56
N VAL A 125 12.71 -0.36 4.55
CA VAL A 125 13.82 0.48 5.02
C VAL A 125 15.15 0.18 4.34
N TRP A 126 15.15 -0.63 3.27
CA TRP A 126 16.36 -0.98 2.54
C TRP A 126 17.01 0.26 1.91
N ARG A 127 18.23 0.61 2.36
CA ARG A 127 18.86 1.90 2.04
C ARG A 127 19.07 2.09 0.53
N SER A 128 19.46 1.04 -0.18
CA SER A 128 19.76 1.10 -1.62
C SER A 128 18.51 1.12 -2.51
N SER A 129 17.34 0.82 -1.97
CA SER A 129 16.08 0.93 -2.72
C SER A 129 15.64 2.40 -2.74
N VAL A 130 15.70 3.02 -3.91
CA VAL A 130 15.43 4.48 -4.11
C VAL A 130 14.21 4.76 -4.99
N ARG A 131 13.62 3.72 -5.58
CA ARG A 131 12.40 3.79 -6.39
C ARG A 131 11.36 2.81 -5.85
N LEU A 132 10.11 3.24 -5.81
CA LEU A 132 8.98 2.45 -5.36
C LEU A 132 7.89 2.46 -6.43
N GLY A 133 7.22 1.33 -6.62
CA GLY A 133 5.99 1.25 -7.40
C GLY A 133 5.14 0.10 -6.86
N CYS A 134 3.85 0.35 -6.71
CA CYS A 134 2.91 -0.58 -6.09
C CYS A 134 1.63 -0.67 -6.92
N ALA A 135 0.92 -1.77 -6.76
CA ALA A 135 -0.37 -2.01 -7.38
C ALA A 135 -1.24 -2.87 -6.46
N ARG A 136 -2.56 -2.73 -6.59
CA ARG A 136 -3.56 -3.56 -5.95
C ARG A 136 -4.54 -4.04 -7.01
N VAL A 137 -4.78 -5.35 -7.05
CA VAL A 137 -5.73 -5.99 -7.97
C VAL A 137 -6.67 -6.86 -7.16
N PRO A 138 -8.00 -6.79 -7.39
CA PRO A 138 -8.95 -7.70 -6.77
C PRO A 138 -8.72 -9.14 -7.24
N CYS A 139 -8.68 -10.07 -6.30
CA CYS A 139 -8.76 -11.50 -6.57
C CYS A 139 -10.08 -11.87 -7.26
N LYS A 140 -10.08 -12.93 -8.06
CA LYS A 140 -11.34 -13.52 -8.54
C LYS A 140 -12.08 -14.13 -7.35
N ALA A 141 -13.41 -14.02 -7.35
CA ALA A 141 -14.23 -14.77 -6.39
C ALA A 141 -13.91 -16.26 -6.53
N ASN A 142 -13.48 -16.90 -5.44
CA ASN A 142 -12.97 -18.28 -5.31
C ASN A 142 -11.44 -18.47 -5.34
N SER A 143 -10.65 -17.39 -5.33
CA SER A 143 -9.22 -17.42 -5.02
C SER A 143 -8.96 -17.23 -3.53
#